data_AF-A0A6A5G5Z3-F1
#
_entry.id   AF-A0A6A5G5Z3-F1
#
_cell.length_a   1.000
_cell.length_b   1.000
_cell.length_c   1.000
_cell.angle_alpha   90.00
_cell.angle_beta   90.00
_cell.angle_gamma   90.00
#
_symmetry.space_group_name_H-M   'P 1'
#
loop_
_entity.id
_entity.type
_entity.pdbx_description
1 polymer ?
#
loop_
_entity_poly.entity_id
_entity_poly.type
_entity_poly.pdbx_seq_one_letter_code
_entity_poly.pdbx_strand_id
1 'polypeptide(L)'
;MNETCIIPTSAVLRNLSHVLVCLTAPVYVITCYILVFKCPQFFNRCIFMEYFMDVIWQLTVVVPYSSLCSTGVGHQYPVLMFSVVAAGLCATGISIMHMFEYRMNAVTDDSIKLLKNLITGVKYYHYFMMTSCMCLLVASYGHLSDQKSFKASVERKFGHPLPSYIWCDNCMFINTDSVTVLIFVGLAASSQPFAAVYFALSVYASKRGLQKLKNSLSQRTIAIQKNFLNSLYLQTAVHVIFISVPLGIFFVSFVIQIPNSAMYMSYILVAMCTQHGSLSTLALLMSNKPLYSVFTKTFLRMKINIRGGDRVSGVGVGMDASSWYRSAIPPNAMK
;
A
#
# COMPACT_ATOMS: atom_id res chain seq x y z
N MET A 1 10.58 -21.38 19.74
CA MET A 1 11.85 -20.74 19.37
C MET A 1 12.87 -21.04 20.45
N ASN A 2 14.11 -21.37 20.09
CA ASN A 2 15.20 -21.51 21.06
C ASN A 2 15.47 -20.15 21.74
N GLU A 3 15.90 -20.13 23.00
CA GLU A 3 16.13 -18.87 23.75
C GLU A 3 17.18 -17.97 23.06
N THR A 4 18.15 -18.58 22.39
CA THR A 4 19.19 -17.87 21.62
C THR A 4 18.68 -17.21 20.34
N CYS A 5 17.47 -17.55 19.86
CA CYS A 5 16.88 -16.96 18.66
C CYS A 5 15.95 -15.79 18.97
N ILE A 6 15.70 -15.48 20.24
CA ILE A 6 14.83 -14.38 20.63
C ILE A 6 15.47 -13.06 20.19
N ILE A 7 14.80 -12.35 19.30
CA ILE A 7 15.23 -11.03 18.84
C ILE A 7 14.97 -10.04 19.99
N PRO A 8 15.97 -9.27 20.45
CA PRO A 8 15.77 -8.26 21.48
C PRO A 8 14.94 -7.11 20.90
N THR A 9 13.61 -7.25 20.97
CA THR A 9 12.68 -6.21 20.54
C THR A 9 12.42 -5.27 21.71
N SER A 10 12.53 -3.96 21.52
CA SER A 10 12.19 -3.02 22.59
C SER A 10 10.70 -3.13 22.94
N ALA A 11 10.37 -3.02 24.23
CA ALA A 11 8.97 -3.07 24.69
C ALA A 11 8.12 -1.97 24.03
N VAL A 12 8.72 -0.81 23.74
CA VAL A 12 8.09 0.31 23.04
C VAL A 12 7.59 -0.11 21.66
N LEU A 13 8.38 -0.92 20.93
CA LEU A 13 8.04 -1.34 19.57
C LEU A 13 6.93 -2.38 19.53
N ARG A 14 6.97 -3.34 20.45
CA ARG A 14 5.87 -4.31 20.60
C ARG A 14 4.56 -3.59 20.90
N ASN A 15 4.60 -2.62 21.81
CA ASN A 15 3.43 -1.82 22.16
C ASN A 15 2.97 -0.92 21.00
N LEU A 16 3.89 -0.34 20.22
CA LEU A 16 3.55 0.49 19.07
C LEU A 16 2.78 -0.29 18.00
N SER A 17 3.21 -1.50 17.66
CA SER A 17 2.49 -2.36 16.70
C SER A 17 1.07 -2.67 17.17
N HIS A 18 0.89 -3.03 18.45
CA HIS A 18 -0.44 -3.27 19.00
C HIS A 18 -1.33 -2.01 18.98
N VAL A 19 -0.79 -0.84 19.31
CA VAL A 19 -1.52 0.43 19.24
C VAL A 19 -1.93 0.74 17.80
N LEU A 20 -1.02 0.56 16.84
CA LEU A 20 -1.31 0.79 15.42
C LEU A 20 -2.42 -0.14 14.90
N VAL A 21 -2.36 -1.44 15.20
CA VAL A 21 -3.42 -2.40 14.83
C VAL A 21 -4.77 -1.99 15.44
N CYS A 22 -4.79 -1.56 16.70
CA CYS A 22 -6.01 -1.08 17.34
C CYS A 22 -6.57 0.19 16.67
N LEU A 23 -5.72 1.04 16.10
CA LEU A 23 -6.14 2.25 15.38
C LEU A 23 -6.63 1.93 13.96
N THR A 24 -6.07 0.92 13.30
CA THR A 24 -6.39 0.60 11.90
C THR A 24 -7.51 -0.40 11.73
N ALA A 25 -7.70 -1.31 12.70
CA ALA A 25 -8.80 -2.26 12.69
C ALA A 25 -10.18 -1.58 12.51
N PRO A 26 -10.52 -0.48 13.21
CA PRO A 26 -11.76 0.24 12.98
C PRO A 26 -11.90 0.77 11.54
N VAL A 27 -10.82 1.28 10.95
CA VAL A 27 -10.84 1.81 9.57
C VAL A 27 -11.20 0.70 8.59
N TYR A 28 -10.58 -0.48 8.73
CA TYR A 28 -10.88 -1.63 7.87
C TYR A 28 -12.25 -2.22 8.12
N VAL A 29 -12.68 -2.40 9.37
CA VAL A 29 -14.02 -2.92 9.69
C VAL A 29 -15.10 -2.02 9.11
N ILE A 30 -14.96 -0.70 9.28
CA ILE A 30 -15.91 0.28 8.73
C ILE A 30 -15.89 0.24 7.20
N THR A 31 -14.71 0.19 6.59
CA THR A 31 -14.58 0.14 5.13
C THR A 31 -15.19 -1.14 4.57
N CYS A 32 -14.89 -2.31 5.14
CA CYS A 32 -15.49 -3.59 4.78
C CYS A 32 -17.01 -3.54 4.92
N TYR A 33 -17.52 -3.00 6.02
CA TYR A 33 -18.96 -2.87 6.24
C TYR A 33 -19.62 -2.01 5.15
N ILE A 34 -19.05 -0.84 4.83
CA ILE A 34 -19.57 0.03 3.77
C ILE A 34 -19.49 -0.69 2.42
N LEU A 35 -18.36 -1.32 2.09
CA LEU A 35 -18.18 -1.97 0.80
C LEU A 35 -19.10 -3.17 0.61
N VAL A 36 -19.21 -4.06 1.59
CA VAL A 36 -20.03 -5.28 1.50
C VAL A 36 -21.51 -4.96 1.54
N PHE A 37 -21.96 -4.14 2.50
CA PHE A 37 -23.40 -3.95 2.74
C PHE A 37 -24.00 -2.74 2.03
N LYS A 38 -23.18 -1.79 1.55
CA LYS A 38 -23.66 -0.60 0.79
C LYS A 38 -23.19 -0.58 -0.66
N CYS A 39 -22.15 -1.32 -1.03
CA CYS A 39 -21.63 -1.44 -2.40
C CYS A 39 -21.46 -2.91 -2.85
N PRO A 40 -22.51 -3.76 -2.76
CA PRO A 40 -22.41 -5.23 -2.79
C PRO A 40 -21.89 -5.85 -4.10
N GLN A 41 -21.76 -5.08 -5.19
CA GLN A 41 -21.45 -5.64 -6.51
C GLN A 41 -19.97 -5.94 -6.78
N PHE A 42 -19.02 -5.59 -5.88
CA PHE A 42 -17.60 -5.56 -6.28
C PHE A 42 -16.58 -6.31 -5.41
N PHE A 43 -16.87 -6.84 -4.21
CA PHE A 43 -15.81 -7.41 -3.37
C PHE A 43 -16.25 -8.64 -2.55
N ASN A 44 -15.52 -9.76 -2.72
CA ASN A 44 -15.80 -11.02 -2.03
C ASN A 44 -14.65 -11.49 -1.10
N ARG A 45 -13.51 -10.78 -1.04
CA ARG A 45 -12.38 -11.11 -0.14
C ARG A 45 -11.61 -9.85 0.27
N CYS A 46 -11.43 -9.66 1.57
CA CYS A 46 -10.64 -8.59 2.17
C CYS A 46 -9.48 -9.20 2.97
N ILE A 47 -8.44 -9.66 2.28
CA ILE A 47 -7.19 -10.03 2.94
C ILE A 47 -6.28 -8.81 2.88
N PHE A 48 -6.00 -8.22 4.04
CA PHE A 48 -5.22 -7.00 4.16
C PHE A 48 -3.74 -7.33 4.27
N MET A 49 -2.93 -6.80 3.36
CA MET A 49 -1.46 -6.89 3.43
C MET A 49 -0.91 -6.38 4.77
N GLU A 50 -1.59 -5.43 5.40
CA GLU A 50 -1.27 -4.93 6.74
C GLU A 50 -1.35 -6.04 7.81
N TYR A 51 -2.41 -6.85 7.79
CA TYR A 51 -2.52 -8.00 8.71
C TYR A 51 -1.41 -9.03 8.47
N PHE A 52 -1.04 -9.26 7.21
CA PHE A 52 0.09 -10.13 6.89
C PHE A 52 1.39 -9.59 7.50
N MET A 53 1.68 -8.30 7.33
CA MET A 53 2.87 -7.67 7.89
C MET A 53 2.89 -7.65 9.43
N ASP A 54 1.78 -7.32 10.08
CA ASP A 54 1.70 -7.13 11.55
C ASP A 54 1.50 -8.42 12.36
N VAL A 55 0.92 -9.47 11.76
CA VAL A 55 0.59 -10.71 12.49
C VAL A 55 1.36 -11.91 11.95
N ILE A 56 1.39 -12.07 10.63
CA ILE A 56 1.99 -13.27 10.02
C ILE A 56 3.51 -13.11 9.96
N TRP A 57 4.01 -11.99 9.44
CA TRP A 57 5.44 -11.78 9.26
C TRP A 57 6.11 -11.09 10.46
N GLN A 58 5.50 -10.08 11.07
CA GLN A 58 6.10 -9.29 12.15
C GLN A 58 7.56 -8.94 11.87
N LEU A 59 7.78 -8.26 10.74
CA LEU A 59 9.12 -7.93 10.27
C LEU A 59 9.81 -6.96 11.22
N THR A 60 11.06 -7.26 11.55
CA THR A 60 12.00 -6.37 12.23
C THR A 60 13.26 -6.23 11.38
N VAL A 61 13.67 -4.99 11.10
CA VAL A 61 14.92 -4.70 10.40
C VAL A 61 16.00 -4.40 11.43
N VAL A 62 16.98 -5.28 11.54
CA VAL A 62 18.09 -5.19 12.50
C VAL A 62 19.24 -4.39 11.88
N VAL A 63 19.45 -3.16 12.37
CA VAL A 63 20.61 -2.33 12.04
C VAL A 63 21.78 -2.65 12.99
N PRO A 64 23.04 -2.45 12.57
CA PRO A 64 23.52 -1.89 11.30
C PRO A 64 23.62 -2.93 10.17
N TYR A 65 23.30 -4.19 10.48
CA TYR A 65 23.52 -5.32 9.58
C TYR A 65 22.53 -5.33 8.41
N SER A 66 21.39 -4.65 8.53
CA SER A 66 20.27 -4.69 7.58
C SER A 66 19.67 -6.10 7.45
N SER A 67 19.65 -6.87 8.54
CA SER A 67 19.00 -8.18 8.57
C SER A 67 17.49 -8.03 8.70
N LEU A 68 16.75 -8.81 7.92
CA LEU A 68 15.29 -8.91 7.98
C LEU A 68 14.94 -10.11 8.87
N CYS A 69 14.42 -9.83 10.05
CA CYS A 69 14.08 -10.85 11.03
C CYS A 69 12.58 -10.88 11.33
N SER A 70 12.05 -12.03 11.71
CA SER A 70 10.63 -12.25 11.99
C SER A 70 10.40 -12.86 13.37
N THR A 71 9.39 -12.37 14.07
CA THR A 71 8.84 -12.99 15.29
C THR A 71 7.43 -13.57 15.08
N GLY A 72 6.90 -13.48 13.87
CA GLY A 72 5.53 -13.83 13.56
C GLY A 72 5.32 -15.33 13.37
N VAL A 73 4.09 -15.70 13.03
CA VAL A 73 3.73 -17.11 12.73
C VAL A 73 4.58 -17.67 11.58
N GLY A 74 4.92 -16.83 10.60
CA GLY A 74 5.73 -17.18 9.43
C GLY A 74 7.25 -17.16 9.65
N HIS A 75 7.75 -17.05 10.89
CA HIS A 75 9.18 -16.85 11.16
C HIS A 75 10.09 -17.95 10.59
N GLN A 76 9.61 -19.18 10.39
CA GLN A 76 10.41 -20.27 9.80
C GLN A 76 10.66 -20.12 8.30
N TYR A 77 9.94 -19.21 7.63
CA TYR A 77 9.98 -19.06 6.18
C TYR A 77 10.23 -17.60 5.76
N PRO A 78 11.31 -16.94 6.21
CA PRO A 78 11.49 -15.50 6.00
C PRO A 78 11.56 -15.12 4.52
N VAL A 79 12.16 -15.96 3.66
CA VAL A 79 12.26 -15.73 2.21
C VAL A 79 10.88 -15.80 1.54
N LEU A 80 10.04 -16.75 1.96
CA LEU A 80 8.66 -16.83 1.48
C LEU A 80 7.86 -15.60 1.92
N MET A 81 7.98 -15.19 3.18
CA MET A 81 7.30 -14.00 3.70
C MET A 81 7.73 -12.73 2.95
N PHE A 82 9.04 -12.56 2.72
CA PHE A 82 9.58 -11.50 1.88
C PHE A 82 9.00 -11.54 0.47
N SER A 83 8.90 -12.73 -0.12
CA SER A 83 8.36 -12.91 -1.47
C SER A 83 6.88 -12.51 -1.57
N VAL A 84 6.08 -12.86 -0.58
CA VAL A 84 4.66 -12.46 -0.49
C VAL A 84 4.53 -10.94 -0.42
N VAL A 85 5.38 -10.27 0.35
CA VAL A 85 5.35 -8.81 0.48
C VAL A 85 5.83 -8.12 -0.79
N ALA A 86 6.90 -8.61 -1.41
CA ALA A 86 7.34 -8.12 -2.71
C ALA A 86 6.22 -8.24 -3.76
N ALA A 87 5.55 -9.39 -3.83
CA ALA A 87 4.38 -9.59 -4.70
C ALA A 87 3.24 -8.61 -4.39
N GLY A 88 2.97 -8.38 -3.10
CA GLY A 88 1.96 -7.42 -2.64
C GLY A 88 2.27 -5.99 -3.07
N LEU A 89 3.53 -5.56 -2.96
CA LEU A 89 3.97 -4.24 -3.40
C LEU A 89 3.83 -4.08 -4.93
N CYS A 90 4.19 -5.11 -5.71
CA CYS A 90 3.96 -5.12 -7.16
C CYS A 90 2.46 -5.00 -7.49
N ALA A 91 1.61 -5.77 -6.81
CA ALA A 91 0.16 -5.72 -7.01
C ALA A 91 -0.43 -4.34 -6.66
N THR A 92 0.03 -3.73 -5.56
CA THR A 92 -0.33 -2.36 -5.17
C THR A 92 0.07 -1.35 -6.24
N GLY A 93 1.29 -1.45 -6.78
CA GLY A 93 1.76 -0.60 -7.87
C GLY A 93 0.87 -0.71 -9.12
N ILE A 94 0.58 -1.93 -9.57
CA ILE A 94 -0.28 -2.19 -10.74
C ILE A 94 -1.70 -1.64 -10.50
N SER A 95 -2.26 -1.84 -9.31
CA SER A 95 -3.59 -1.33 -8.94
C SER A 95 -3.66 0.20 -9.02
N ILE A 96 -2.67 0.91 -8.47
CA ILE A 96 -2.60 2.38 -8.57
C ILE A 96 -2.57 2.80 -10.04
N MET A 97 -1.73 2.16 -10.87
CA MET A 97 -1.63 2.50 -12.29
C MET A 97 -2.97 2.36 -13.02
N HIS A 98 -3.71 1.28 -12.80
CA HIS A 98 -5.04 1.11 -13.38
C HIS A 98 -6.04 2.17 -12.90
N MET A 99 -5.98 2.56 -11.62
CA MET A 99 -6.83 3.64 -11.11
C MET A 99 -6.53 4.97 -11.83
N PHE A 100 -5.25 5.30 -12.05
CA PHE A 100 -4.88 6.50 -12.79
C PHE A 100 -5.26 6.43 -14.26
N GLU A 101 -5.03 5.29 -14.92
CA GLU A 101 -5.41 5.09 -16.31
C GLU A 101 -6.92 5.28 -16.50
N TYR A 102 -7.74 4.64 -15.66
CA TYR A 102 -9.18 4.77 -15.72
C TYR A 102 -9.62 6.23 -15.54
N ARG A 103 -9.07 6.94 -14.56
CA ARG A 103 -9.42 8.34 -14.30
C ARG A 103 -8.93 9.29 -15.38
N MET A 104 -7.72 9.09 -15.88
CA MET A 104 -7.17 9.86 -16.98
C MET A 104 -8.03 9.70 -18.23
N ASN A 105 -8.40 8.48 -18.61
CA ASN A 105 -9.23 8.22 -19.79
C ASN A 105 -10.64 8.81 -19.65
N ALA A 106 -11.18 8.92 -18.44
CA ALA A 106 -12.48 9.54 -18.20
C ALA A 106 -12.50 11.08 -18.38
N VAL A 107 -11.33 11.74 -18.32
CA VAL A 107 -11.24 13.21 -18.38
C VAL A 107 -10.40 13.72 -19.56
N THR A 108 -9.94 12.83 -20.44
CA THR A 108 -9.08 13.18 -21.58
C THR A 108 -9.64 12.67 -22.89
N ASP A 109 -9.46 13.44 -23.95
CA ASP A 109 -9.86 13.12 -25.32
C ASP A 109 -8.62 12.92 -26.23
N ASP A 110 -8.83 12.77 -27.53
CA ASP A 110 -7.77 12.56 -28.52
C ASP A 110 -6.85 13.78 -28.72
N SER A 111 -7.22 14.95 -28.19
CA SER A 111 -6.43 16.16 -28.31
C SER A 111 -5.09 16.10 -27.55
N ILE A 112 -4.91 15.09 -26.69
CA ILE A 112 -3.64 14.82 -25.98
C ILE A 112 -3.04 13.45 -26.34
N LYS A 113 -3.37 12.92 -27.53
CA LYS A 113 -2.94 11.58 -28.00
C LYS A 113 -1.45 11.31 -27.83
N LEU A 114 -0.59 12.26 -28.15
CA LEU A 114 0.87 12.08 -28.00
C LEU A 114 1.29 11.86 -26.54
N LEU A 115 0.70 12.61 -25.60
CA LEU A 115 0.94 12.43 -24.18
C LEU A 115 0.37 11.08 -23.68
N LYS A 116 -0.81 10.68 -24.16
CA LYS A 116 -1.39 9.36 -23.84
C LYS A 116 -0.51 8.22 -24.34
N ASN A 117 0.07 8.34 -25.54
CA ASN A 117 1.00 7.36 -26.08
C ASN A 117 2.27 7.25 -25.23
N LEU A 118 2.84 8.39 -24.81
CA LEU A 118 3.99 8.41 -23.89
C LEU A 118 3.66 7.72 -22.56
N ILE A 119 2.54 8.08 -21.93
CA ILE A 119 2.08 7.46 -20.67
C ILE A 119 1.86 5.96 -20.84
N THR A 120 1.30 5.54 -21.97
CA THR A 120 1.09 4.13 -22.32
C THR A 120 2.42 3.39 -22.49
N GLY A 121 3.42 4.02 -23.12
CA GLY A 121 4.77 3.46 -23.23
C GLY A 121 5.42 3.26 -21.86
N VAL A 122 5.38 4.29 -21.00
CA VAL A 122 5.89 4.20 -19.62
C VAL A 122 5.14 3.11 -18.84
N LYS A 123 3.83 2.98 -19.04
CA LYS A 123 3.01 1.93 -18.41
C LYS A 123 3.52 0.53 -18.76
N TYR A 124 3.64 0.23 -20.05
CA TYR A 124 4.07 -1.10 -20.50
C TYR A 124 5.51 -1.40 -20.09
N TYR A 125 6.39 -0.40 -20.12
CA TYR A 125 7.75 -0.54 -19.60
C TYR A 125 7.74 -0.88 -18.11
N HIS A 126 6.91 -0.20 -17.30
CA HIS A 126 6.79 -0.51 -15.88
C HIS A 126 6.21 -1.91 -15.62
N TYR A 127 5.24 -2.36 -16.43
CA TYR A 127 4.74 -3.75 -16.36
C TYR A 127 5.81 -4.78 -16.70
N PHE A 128 6.63 -4.50 -17.71
CA PHE A 128 7.78 -5.35 -18.03
C PHE A 128 8.77 -5.43 -16.85
N MET A 129 9.08 -4.29 -16.21
CA MET A 129 9.94 -4.24 -15.02
C MET A 129 9.36 -5.03 -13.85
N MET A 130 8.07 -4.86 -13.54
CA MET A 130 7.40 -5.58 -12.45
C MET A 130 7.33 -7.08 -12.71
N THR A 131 7.02 -7.49 -13.93
CA THR A 131 6.97 -8.91 -14.31
C THR A 131 8.35 -9.54 -14.21
N SER A 132 9.36 -8.86 -14.74
CA SER A 132 10.76 -9.30 -14.66
C SER A 132 11.24 -9.38 -13.21
N CYS A 133 10.84 -8.43 -12.36
CA CYS A 133 11.12 -8.43 -10.92
C CYS A 133 10.54 -9.67 -10.24
N MET A 134 9.30 -10.04 -10.56
CA MET A 134 8.66 -11.24 -10.04
C MET A 134 9.34 -12.53 -10.52
N CYS A 135 9.71 -12.61 -11.80
CA CYS A 135 10.46 -13.75 -12.32
C CYS A 135 11.84 -13.89 -11.63
N LEU A 136 12.54 -12.78 -11.45
CA LEU A 136 13.84 -12.75 -10.77
C LEU A 136 13.73 -13.04 -9.27
N LEU A 137 12.65 -12.64 -8.61
CA LEU A 137 12.38 -12.99 -7.21
C LEU A 137 12.26 -14.51 -7.06
N VAL A 138 11.51 -15.17 -7.95
CA VAL A 138 11.39 -16.63 -7.97
C VAL A 138 12.75 -17.28 -8.28
N ALA A 139 13.47 -16.80 -9.29
CA ALA A 139 14.80 -17.31 -9.64
C ALA A 139 15.83 -17.10 -8.51
N SER A 140 15.67 -16.05 -7.72
CA SER A 140 16.53 -15.71 -6.58
C SER A 140 16.21 -16.49 -5.31
N TYR A 141 15.11 -17.22 -5.25
CA TYR A 141 14.63 -17.86 -4.02
C TYR A 141 15.70 -18.77 -3.39
N GLY A 142 16.37 -19.61 -4.19
CA GLY A 142 17.45 -20.47 -3.71
C GLY A 142 18.61 -19.68 -3.09
N HIS A 143 19.05 -18.62 -3.77
CA HIS A 143 20.13 -17.74 -3.30
C HIS A 143 19.75 -16.92 -2.05
N LEU A 144 18.48 -16.58 -1.89
CA LEU A 144 17.96 -15.92 -0.69
C LEU A 144 17.78 -16.92 0.46
N SER A 145 17.53 -18.20 0.17
CA SER A 145 17.39 -19.24 1.20
C SER A 145 18.74 -19.69 1.77
N ASP A 146 19.80 -19.71 0.96
CA ASP A 146 21.14 -20.06 1.43
C ASP A 146 21.82 -18.84 2.10
N GLN A 147 21.71 -18.79 3.42
CA GLN A 147 22.17 -17.66 4.22
C GLN A 147 23.51 -17.91 4.92
N LYS A 148 24.01 -19.15 5.01
CA LYS A 148 25.14 -19.49 5.90
C LYS A 148 26.43 -18.81 5.46
N SER A 149 26.78 -18.94 4.18
CA SER A 149 27.98 -18.34 3.59
C SER A 149 27.91 -16.81 3.63
N PHE A 150 26.73 -16.25 3.36
CA PHE A 150 26.51 -14.81 3.37
C PHE A 150 26.61 -14.21 4.78
N LYS A 151 25.99 -14.83 5.80
CA LYS A 151 26.10 -14.40 7.20
C LYS A 151 27.56 -14.37 7.67
N ALA A 152 28.36 -15.37 7.30
CA ALA A 152 29.80 -15.39 7.56
C ALA A 152 30.57 -14.27 6.82
N SER A 153 30.13 -13.90 5.62
CA SER A 153 30.68 -12.76 4.88
C SER A 153 30.37 -11.43 5.59
N VAL A 154 29.13 -11.25 6.04
CA VAL A 154 28.70 -10.08 6.81
C VAL A 154 29.47 -9.95 8.12
N GLU A 155 29.63 -11.03 8.88
CA GLU A 155 30.42 -11.03 10.11
C GLU A 155 31.86 -10.56 9.88
N ARG A 156 32.52 -11.08 8.83
CA ARG A 156 33.87 -10.63 8.42
C ARG A 156 33.90 -9.16 8.03
N LYS A 157 32.87 -8.65 7.35
CA LYS A 157 32.78 -7.24 6.94
C LYS A 157 32.67 -6.30 8.14
N PHE A 158 31.95 -6.69 9.18
CA PHE A 158 31.79 -5.87 10.39
C PHE A 158 32.98 -6.01 11.37
N GLY A 159 33.76 -7.10 11.28
CA GLY A 159 34.96 -7.29 12.10
C GLY A 159 34.68 -7.71 13.54
N HIS A 160 33.42 -8.04 13.88
CA HIS A 160 33.00 -8.56 15.18
C HIS A 160 31.89 -9.60 15.01
N PRO A 161 31.73 -10.55 15.97
CA PRO A 161 30.72 -11.59 15.89
C PRO A 161 29.31 -11.03 15.76
N LEU A 162 28.51 -11.61 14.86
CA LEU A 162 27.10 -11.28 14.77
C LEU A 162 26.35 -11.79 16.00
N PRO A 163 25.31 -11.08 16.48
CA PRO A 163 24.44 -11.59 17.52
C PRO A 163 23.90 -12.98 17.17
N SER A 164 23.85 -13.88 18.16
CA SER A 164 23.47 -15.29 17.97
C SER A 164 22.09 -15.47 17.32
N TYR A 165 21.12 -14.60 17.63
CA TYR A 165 19.79 -14.66 17.03
C TYR A 165 19.78 -14.40 15.52
N ILE A 166 20.76 -13.66 14.97
CA ILE A 166 20.87 -13.42 13.52
C ILE A 166 21.20 -14.71 12.78
N TRP A 167 21.89 -15.65 13.43
CA TRP A 167 22.25 -16.94 12.85
C TRP A 167 21.07 -17.90 12.72
N CYS A 168 19.96 -17.64 13.41
CA CYS A 168 18.75 -18.45 13.33
C CYS A 168 18.00 -18.26 12.00
N ASP A 169 17.13 -19.24 11.68
CA ASP A 169 16.37 -19.28 10.41
C ASP A 169 15.28 -18.20 10.30
N ASN A 170 14.96 -17.53 11.41
CA ASN A 170 14.01 -16.42 11.43
C ASN A 170 14.59 -15.09 10.96
N CYS A 171 15.89 -15.05 10.66
CA CYS A 171 16.59 -13.89 10.13
C CYS A 171 17.22 -14.20 8.77
N MET A 172 16.96 -13.34 7.79
CA MET A 172 17.55 -13.39 6.46
C MET A 172 18.22 -12.07 6.09
N PHE A 173 19.16 -12.13 5.17
CA PHE A 173 19.70 -10.98 4.47
C PHE A 173 19.36 -11.07 2.99
N ILE A 174 19.30 -9.92 2.33
CA ILE A 174 19.30 -9.88 0.87
C ILE A 174 20.74 -10.06 0.39
N ASN A 175 21.05 -11.28 -0.07
CA ASN A 175 22.38 -11.67 -0.50
C ASN A 175 22.72 -11.07 -1.88
N THR A 176 23.29 -9.87 -1.90
CA THR A 176 23.70 -9.19 -3.13
C THR A 176 25.00 -9.72 -3.75
N ASP A 177 25.64 -10.74 -3.17
CA ASP A 177 26.82 -11.38 -3.77
C ASP A 177 26.40 -12.28 -4.96
N SER A 178 25.13 -12.73 -4.98
CA SER A 178 24.55 -13.40 -6.14
C SER A 178 24.18 -12.39 -7.22
N VAL A 179 24.69 -12.60 -8.44
CA VAL A 179 24.37 -11.77 -9.61
C VAL A 179 22.85 -11.70 -9.84
N THR A 180 22.13 -12.80 -9.67
CA THR A 180 20.68 -12.84 -9.83
C THR A 180 19.96 -11.95 -8.82
N VAL A 181 20.36 -12.01 -7.55
CA VAL A 181 19.79 -11.18 -6.49
C VAL A 181 20.16 -9.70 -6.70
N LEU A 182 21.39 -9.42 -7.14
CA LEU A 182 21.84 -8.07 -7.44
C LEU A 182 21.01 -7.44 -8.57
N ILE A 183 20.77 -8.19 -9.65
CA ILE A 183 19.90 -7.75 -10.76
C ILE A 183 18.47 -7.53 -10.26
N PHE A 184 17.93 -8.44 -9.44
CA PHE A 184 16.61 -8.28 -8.82
C PHE A 184 16.51 -6.97 -8.03
N VAL A 185 17.46 -6.71 -7.13
CA VAL A 185 17.49 -5.49 -6.30
C VAL A 185 17.63 -4.24 -7.17
N GLY A 186 18.51 -4.24 -8.16
CA GLY A 186 18.70 -3.11 -9.08
C GLY A 186 17.45 -2.82 -9.92
N LEU A 187 16.76 -3.87 -10.38
CA LEU A 187 15.49 -3.74 -11.11
C LEU A 187 14.38 -3.20 -10.21
N ALA A 188 14.26 -3.70 -8.98
CA ALA A 188 13.29 -3.23 -8.00
C ALA A 188 13.54 -1.75 -7.64
N ALA A 189 14.80 -1.36 -7.41
CA ALA A 189 15.19 0.01 -7.10
C ALA A 189 14.89 0.97 -8.27
N SER A 190 15.29 0.59 -9.49
CA SER A 190 15.05 1.40 -10.70
C SER A 190 13.57 1.52 -11.07
N SER A 191 12.72 0.56 -10.66
CA SER A 191 11.28 0.66 -10.93
C SER A 191 10.58 1.84 -10.25
N GLN A 192 11.08 2.29 -9.10
CA GLN A 192 10.50 3.38 -8.30
C GLN A 192 10.44 4.72 -9.06
N PRO A 193 11.55 5.25 -9.63
CA PRO A 193 11.48 6.48 -10.40
C PRO A 193 10.56 6.37 -11.63
N PHE A 194 10.49 5.20 -12.29
CA PHE A 194 9.53 5.01 -13.39
C PHE A 194 8.07 5.09 -12.95
N ALA A 195 7.73 4.53 -11.78
CA ALA A 195 6.40 4.69 -11.19
C ALA A 195 6.09 6.17 -10.91
N ALA A 196 7.06 6.92 -10.38
CA ALA A 196 6.92 8.35 -10.12
C ALA A 196 6.70 9.15 -11.42
N VAL A 197 7.44 8.84 -12.49
CA VAL A 197 7.26 9.44 -13.82
C VAL A 197 5.86 9.15 -14.37
N TYR A 198 5.41 7.89 -14.32
CA TYR A 198 4.06 7.51 -14.75
C TYR A 198 2.99 8.31 -14.01
N PHE A 199 3.11 8.41 -12.68
CA PHE A 199 2.19 9.16 -11.84
C PHE A 199 2.17 10.65 -12.20
N ALA A 200 3.35 11.29 -12.30
CA ALA A 200 3.46 12.70 -12.63
C ALA A 200 2.82 13.02 -14.00
N LEU A 201 3.09 12.20 -15.02
CA LEU A 201 2.49 12.36 -16.34
C LEU A 201 0.97 12.15 -16.31
N SER A 202 0.48 11.16 -15.56
CA SER A 202 -0.95 10.86 -15.44
C SER A 202 -1.72 11.98 -14.73
N VAL A 203 -1.14 12.55 -13.67
CA VAL A 203 -1.69 13.73 -12.97
C VAL A 203 -1.72 14.94 -13.90
N TYR A 204 -0.64 15.18 -14.63
CA TYR A 204 -0.55 16.28 -15.59
C TYR A 204 -1.60 16.14 -16.70
N ALA A 205 -1.72 14.95 -17.31
CA ALA A 205 -2.72 14.65 -18.33
C ALA A 205 -4.15 14.86 -17.80
N SER A 206 -4.43 14.36 -16.59
CA SER A 206 -5.76 14.48 -15.96
C SER A 206 -6.13 15.94 -15.67
N LYS A 207 -5.19 16.75 -15.16
CA LYS A 207 -5.41 18.19 -14.93
C LYS A 207 -5.67 18.93 -16.24
N ARG A 208 -4.89 18.65 -17.28
CA ARG A 208 -5.03 19.27 -18.59
C ARG A 208 -6.36 18.89 -19.26
N GLY A 209 -6.75 17.62 -19.20
CA GLY A 209 -8.02 17.14 -19.73
C GLY A 209 -9.21 17.79 -19.03
N LEU A 210 -9.17 17.86 -17.70
CA LEU A 210 -10.22 18.51 -16.92
C LEU A 210 -10.35 20.02 -17.19
N GLN A 211 -9.25 20.70 -17.49
CA GLN A 211 -9.27 22.11 -17.91
C GLN A 211 -10.00 22.28 -19.25
N LYS A 212 -9.80 21.38 -20.21
CA LYS A 212 -10.49 21.41 -21.51
C LYS A 212 -11.99 21.13 -21.37
N LEU A 213 -12.34 20.16 -20.53
CA LEU A 213 -13.74 19.80 -20.26
C LEU A 213 -14.51 20.87 -19.48
N LYS A 214 -13.82 21.86 -18.90
CA LYS A 214 -14.44 22.92 -18.09
C LYS A 214 -15.54 23.68 -18.82
N ASN A 215 -15.40 23.84 -20.14
CA ASN A 215 -16.33 24.60 -20.97
C ASN A 215 -17.40 23.72 -21.63
N SER A 216 -17.23 22.39 -21.62
CA SER A 216 -18.13 21.43 -22.28
C SER A 216 -19.08 20.72 -21.32
N LEU A 217 -18.68 20.56 -20.05
CA LEU A 217 -19.46 19.85 -19.04
C LEU A 217 -20.14 20.79 -18.05
N SER A 218 -21.21 20.30 -17.42
CA SER A 218 -21.87 21.02 -16.33
C SER A 218 -20.92 21.26 -15.16
N GLN A 219 -21.10 22.38 -14.45
CA GLN A 219 -20.31 22.69 -13.24
C GLN A 219 -20.40 21.57 -12.19
N ARG A 220 -21.57 20.92 -12.09
CA ARG A 220 -21.79 19.79 -11.18
C ARG A 220 -20.90 18.59 -11.55
N THR A 221 -20.84 18.23 -12.83
CA THR A 221 -20.00 17.12 -13.31
C THR A 221 -18.52 17.39 -13.09
N ILE A 222 -18.06 18.62 -13.39
CA ILE A 222 -16.66 19.03 -13.19
C ILE A 222 -16.28 18.99 -11.71
N ALA A 223 -17.17 19.46 -10.82
CA ALA A 223 -16.95 19.41 -9.38
C ALA A 223 -16.81 17.97 -8.86
N ILE A 224 -17.61 17.04 -9.38
CA ILE A 224 -17.51 15.62 -9.05
C ILE A 224 -16.17 15.05 -9.52
N GLN A 225 -15.75 15.30 -10.76
CA GLN A 225 -14.47 14.82 -11.29
C GLN A 225 -13.27 15.37 -10.51
N LYS A 226 -13.28 16.67 -10.18
CA LYS A 226 -12.25 17.29 -9.32
C LYS A 226 -12.17 16.63 -7.95
N ASN A 227 -13.32 16.37 -7.33
CA ASN A 227 -13.37 15.73 -6.03
C ASN A 227 -12.76 14.32 -6.06
N PHE A 228 -13.13 13.50 -7.04
CA PHE A 228 -12.56 12.17 -7.22
C PHE A 228 -11.05 12.19 -7.50
N LEU A 229 -10.58 13.07 -8.38
CA LEU A 229 -9.16 13.20 -8.69
C LEU A 229 -8.35 13.67 -7.48
N ASN A 230 -8.85 14.65 -6.73
CA ASN A 230 -8.18 15.11 -5.51
C ASN A 230 -8.10 14.01 -4.46
N SER A 231 -9.16 13.22 -4.28
CA SER A 231 -9.14 12.04 -3.40
C SER A 231 -8.09 11.02 -3.85
N LEU A 232 -8.03 10.72 -5.15
CA LEU A 232 -7.06 9.77 -5.69
C LEU A 232 -5.62 10.28 -5.53
N TYR A 233 -5.37 11.58 -5.75
CA TYR A 233 -4.06 12.19 -5.54
C TYR A 233 -3.64 12.11 -4.07
N LEU A 234 -4.54 12.39 -3.14
CA LEU A 234 -4.27 12.28 -1.71
C LEU A 234 -3.95 10.82 -1.32
N GLN A 235 -4.77 9.88 -1.78
CA GLN A 235 -4.58 8.45 -1.56
C GLN A 235 -3.21 7.97 -2.08
N THR A 236 -2.80 8.44 -3.25
CA THR A 236 -1.54 8.05 -3.87
C THR A 236 -0.35 8.72 -3.21
N ALA A 237 -0.49 9.96 -2.75
CA ALA A 237 0.54 10.64 -1.97
C ALA A 237 0.88 9.84 -0.69
N VAL A 238 -0.13 9.25 -0.03
CA VAL A 238 0.10 8.32 1.09
C VAL A 238 0.99 7.16 0.63
N HIS A 239 0.70 6.51 -0.50
CA HIS A 239 1.53 5.40 -0.98
C HIS A 239 2.95 5.83 -1.35
N VAL A 240 3.14 6.98 -2.00
CA VAL A 240 4.48 7.50 -2.31
C VAL A 240 5.27 7.75 -1.04
N ILE A 241 4.67 8.37 -0.03
CA ILE A 241 5.37 8.67 1.23
C ILE A 241 5.61 7.39 2.04
N PHE A 242 4.61 6.52 2.18
CA PHE A 242 4.65 5.39 3.11
C PHE A 242 5.25 4.12 2.50
N ILE A 243 5.40 4.04 1.16
CA ILE A 243 6.05 2.91 0.48
C ILE A 243 7.38 3.35 -0.14
N SER A 244 7.38 4.40 -0.98
CA SER A 244 8.58 4.75 -1.74
C SER A 244 9.70 5.31 -0.87
N VAL A 245 9.40 6.04 0.22
CA VAL A 245 10.46 6.52 1.14
C VAL A 245 11.13 5.36 1.90
N PRO A 246 10.39 4.45 2.57
CA PRO A 246 11.00 3.27 3.17
C PRO A 246 11.79 2.41 2.18
N LEU A 247 11.24 2.13 0.99
CA LEU A 247 11.94 1.35 -0.02
C LEU A 247 13.19 2.07 -0.53
N GLY A 248 13.12 3.39 -0.74
CA GLY A 248 14.28 4.19 -1.15
C GLY A 248 15.42 4.12 -0.14
N ILE A 249 15.12 4.29 1.15
CA ILE A 249 16.12 4.18 2.22
C ILE A 249 16.66 2.75 2.31
N PHE A 250 15.78 1.74 2.19
CA PHE A 250 16.19 0.34 2.14
C PHE A 250 17.17 0.05 1.00
N PHE A 251 16.90 0.55 -0.22
CA PHE A 251 17.82 0.39 -1.35
C PHE A 251 19.15 1.14 -1.15
N VAL A 252 19.12 2.35 -0.58
CA VAL A 252 20.33 3.10 -0.26
C VAL A 252 21.20 2.37 0.78
N SER A 253 20.58 1.60 1.68
CA SER A 253 21.31 0.83 2.71
C SER A 253 22.23 -0.26 2.15
N PHE A 254 22.05 -0.68 0.89
CA PHE A 254 23.00 -1.60 0.23
C PHE A 254 24.31 -0.92 -0.17
N VAL A 255 24.30 0.41 -0.32
CA VAL A 255 25.46 1.19 -0.77
C VAL A 255 26.10 1.93 0.42
N ILE A 256 25.29 2.37 1.38
CA ILE A 256 25.72 3.17 2.53
C ILE A 256 25.51 2.39 3.82
N GLN A 257 26.53 2.35 4.68
CA GLN A 257 26.41 1.76 6.01
C GLN A 257 25.52 2.60 6.91
N ILE A 258 24.46 1.98 7.45
CA ILE A 258 23.52 2.62 8.35
C ILE A 258 24.07 2.55 9.78
N PRO A 259 24.20 3.67 10.51
CA PRO A 259 24.73 3.67 11.87
C PRO A 259 23.74 3.02 12.85
N ASN A 260 24.24 2.47 13.96
CA ASN A 260 23.42 1.85 15.01
C ASN A 260 22.37 2.80 15.60
N SER A 261 22.66 4.11 15.61
CA SER A 261 21.72 5.13 16.07
C SER A 261 20.44 5.21 15.25
N ALA A 262 20.44 4.68 14.02
CA ALA A 262 19.28 4.65 13.13
C ALA A 262 18.32 3.49 13.41
N MET A 263 18.48 2.76 14.52
CA MET A 263 17.60 1.65 14.90
C MET A 263 16.13 2.09 14.99
N TYR A 264 15.85 3.24 15.62
CA TYR A 264 14.49 3.79 15.66
C TYR A 264 13.95 4.15 14.26
N MET A 265 14.83 4.56 13.35
CA MET A 265 14.45 4.87 11.97
C MET A 265 13.97 3.61 11.24
N SER A 266 14.69 2.48 11.36
CA SER A 266 14.29 1.24 10.68
C SER A 266 12.89 0.78 11.10
N TYR A 267 12.54 0.94 12.37
CA TYR A 267 11.21 0.64 12.87
C TYR A 267 10.12 1.58 12.34
N ILE A 268 10.41 2.89 12.29
CA ILE A 268 9.47 3.86 11.70
C ILE A 268 9.23 3.52 10.23
N LEU A 269 10.27 3.15 9.48
CA LEU A 269 10.13 2.78 8.07
C LEU A 269 9.31 1.50 7.86
N VAL A 270 9.49 0.49 8.72
CA VAL A 270 8.64 -0.72 8.70
C VAL A 270 7.19 -0.39 9.06
N ALA A 271 6.96 0.46 10.06
CA ALA A 271 5.62 0.91 10.44
C ALA A 271 4.96 1.69 9.30
N MET A 272 5.68 2.59 8.62
CA MET A 272 5.19 3.29 7.43
C MET A 272 4.78 2.31 6.33
N CYS A 273 5.67 1.36 5.99
CA CYS A 273 5.39 0.31 5.01
C CYS A 273 4.18 -0.55 5.39
N THR A 274 3.93 -0.77 6.68
CA THR A 274 2.82 -1.63 7.13
C THR A 274 1.50 -0.87 7.09
N GLN A 275 1.50 0.37 7.54
CA GLN A 275 0.30 1.20 7.78
C GLN A 275 -0.17 1.98 6.53
N HIS A 276 0.51 1.85 5.39
CA HIS A 276 0.15 2.55 4.16
C HIS A 276 -1.28 2.26 3.67
N GLY A 277 -1.78 1.04 3.88
CA GLY A 277 -3.07 0.57 3.39
C GLY A 277 -4.25 1.22 4.13
N SER A 278 -4.21 1.21 5.46
CA SER A 278 -5.25 1.79 6.30
C SER A 278 -5.28 3.31 6.18
N LEU A 279 -4.11 3.97 6.16
CA LEU A 279 -4.02 5.41 6.01
C LEU A 279 -4.51 5.88 4.63
N SER A 280 -4.21 5.14 3.57
CA SER A 280 -4.72 5.38 2.21
C SER A 280 -6.24 5.22 2.14
N THR A 281 -6.76 4.19 2.79
CA THR A 281 -8.21 3.95 2.90
C THR A 281 -8.91 5.08 3.67
N LEU A 282 -8.34 5.51 4.79
CA LEU A 282 -8.83 6.64 5.56
C LEU A 282 -8.80 7.94 4.74
N ALA A 283 -7.69 8.20 4.04
CA ALA A 283 -7.56 9.36 3.17
C ALA A 283 -8.65 9.38 2.08
N LEU A 284 -8.96 8.23 1.48
CA LEU A 284 -10.03 8.08 0.51
C LEU A 284 -11.40 8.35 1.14
N LEU A 285 -11.71 7.75 2.29
CA LEU A 285 -12.99 7.94 3.01
C LEU A 285 -13.23 9.41 3.40
N MET A 286 -12.20 10.10 3.87
CA MET A 286 -12.30 11.47 4.37
C MET A 286 -12.34 12.52 3.26
N SER A 287 -11.61 12.29 2.17
CA SER A 287 -11.54 13.26 1.07
C SER A 287 -12.69 13.11 0.07
N ASN A 288 -13.27 11.92 -0.05
CA ASN A 288 -14.30 11.65 -1.05
C ASN A 288 -15.69 12.02 -0.51
N LYS A 289 -16.19 13.22 -0.85
CA LYS A 289 -17.52 13.73 -0.42
C LYS A 289 -18.66 12.70 -0.42
N PRO A 290 -18.95 11.95 -1.51
CA PRO A 290 -19.95 10.87 -1.47
C PRO A 290 -19.69 9.82 -0.38
N LEU A 291 -18.48 9.28 -0.30
CA LEU A 291 -18.12 8.26 0.70
C LEU A 291 -18.16 8.84 2.11
N TYR A 292 -17.65 10.05 2.32
CA TYR A 292 -17.72 10.77 3.58
C TYR A 292 -19.17 10.99 4.03
N SER A 293 -20.07 11.34 3.11
CA SER A 293 -21.49 11.49 3.41
C SER A 293 -22.14 10.17 3.84
N VAL A 294 -21.80 9.06 3.17
CA VAL A 294 -22.28 7.73 3.56
C VAL A 294 -21.71 7.33 4.93
N PHE A 295 -20.41 7.53 5.15
CA PHE A 295 -19.73 7.27 6.42
C PHE A 295 -20.38 8.04 7.57
N THR A 296 -20.51 9.36 7.44
CA THR A 296 -21.13 10.22 8.45
C THR A 296 -22.59 9.84 8.70
N LYS A 297 -23.41 9.65 7.66
CA LYS A 297 -24.81 9.23 7.82
C LYS A 297 -24.96 7.88 8.51
N THR A 298 -24.05 6.94 8.23
CA THR A 298 -24.12 5.60 8.80
C THR A 298 -23.70 5.62 10.27
N PHE A 299 -22.54 6.21 10.59
CA PHE A 299 -21.94 6.09 11.92
C PHE A 299 -22.27 7.25 12.87
N LEU A 300 -22.48 8.48 12.39
CA LEU A 300 -22.92 9.58 13.25
C LEU A 300 -24.42 9.50 13.57
N ARG A 301 -25.29 9.01 12.66
CA ARG A 301 -26.69 8.71 13.04
C ARG A 301 -26.80 7.53 14.00
N MET A 302 -25.96 6.50 13.86
CA MET A 302 -25.88 5.43 14.87
C MET A 302 -25.49 5.99 16.25
N LYS A 303 -24.53 6.91 16.32
CA LYS A 303 -24.16 7.59 17.57
C LYS A 303 -25.30 8.43 18.16
N ILE A 304 -26.14 9.05 17.33
CA ILE A 304 -27.32 9.81 17.79
C ILE A 304 -28.42 8.87 18.29
N ASN A 305 -28.67 7.72 17.62
CA ASN A 305 -29.65 6.74 18.08
C ASN A 305 -29.22 5.99 19.36
N ILE A 306 -27.91 5.76 19.55
CA ILE A 306 -27.39 5.13 20.78
C ILE A 306 -27.43 6.12 21.95
N ARG A 307 -27.26 7.42 21.70
CA ARG A 307 -27.33 8.47 22.73
C ARG A 307 -28.75 9.00 22.98
N GLY A 308 -29.68 8.73 22.06
CA GLY A 308 -31.12 9.01 22.16
C GLY A 308 -31.95 7.77 22.53
N GLY A 309 -31.31 6.71 23.00
CA GLY A 309 -31.95 5.44 23.38
C GLY A 309 -32.78 5.50 24.67
N ASP A 310 -32.97 6.68 25.27
CA ASP A 310 -34.01 6.93 26.25
C ASP A 310 -34.95 8.00 25.72
N ARG A 311 -36.15 7.54 25.35
CA ARG A 311 -37.41 8.23 25.08
C ARG A 311 -37.85 8.36 23.61
N VAL A 312 -39.01 7.74 23.40
CA VAL A 312 -40.07 8.01 22.43
C VAL A 312 -40.17 7.02 21.26
N SER A 313 -40.97 5.99 21.56
CA SER A 313 -41.94 5.28 20.72
C SER A 313 -42.38 5.94 19.40
N GLY A 314 -42.32 5.14 18.33
CA GLY A 314 -43.26 5.15 17.20
C GLY A 314 -43.10 6.26 16.17
N VAL A 315 -42.79 5.86 14.92
CA VAL A 315 -43.36 6.34 13.64
C VAL A 315 -42.32 6.21 12.51
N GLY A 316 -42.70 5.49 11.45
CA GLY A 316 -42.28 5.80 10.07
C GLY A 316 -41.02 5.14 9.53
N VAL A 317 -41.05 3.83 9.31
CA VAL A 317 -40.11 3.15 8.39
C VAL A 317 -40.64 3.30 6.97
N GLY A 318 -39.90 4.03 6.12
CA GLY A 318 -40.08 4.00 4.66
C GLY A 318 -39.90 5.35 3.98
N MET A 319 -39.15 5.35 2.87
CA MET A 319 -38.84 6.46 1.95
C MET A 319 -37.54 7.21 2.25
N ASP A 320 -36.44 6.72 1.68
CA ASP A 320 -35.26 7.55 1.33
C ASP A 320 -34.26 6.82 0.42
N ALA A 321 -34.41 5.51 0.22
CA ALA A 321 -33.53 4.72 -0.66
C ALA A 321 -33.77 4.94 -2.18
N SER A 322 -34.89 5.57 -2.58
CA SER A 322 -35.35 5.62 -3.97
C SER A 322 -34.88 6.83 -4.79
N SER A 323 -34.20 7.81 -4.17
CA SER A 323 -33.80 9.06 -4.84
C SER A 323 -32.46 8.92 -5.59
N TRP A 324 -31.52 8.13 -5.09
CA TRP A 324 -30.18 7.99 -5.69
C TRP A 324 -30.17 7.15 -6.97
N TYR A 325 -31.07 6.16 -7.05
CA TYR A 325 -31.12 5.23 -8.19
C TYR A 325 -31.70 5.88 -9.46
N ARG A 326 -32.61 6.86 -9.29
CA ARG A 326 -33.31 7.51 -10.41
C ARG A 326 -32.46 8.52 -11.19
N SER A 327 -31.35 8.99 -10.62
CA SER A 327 -30.45 9.95 -11.30
C SER A 327 -29.35 9.30 -12.15
N ALA A 328 -29.29 7.97 -12.20
CA ALA A 328 -28.23 7.22 -12.89
C ALA A 328 -28.65 6.60 -14.23
N ILE A 329 -29.92 6.75 -14.64
CA ILE A 329 -30.45 6.20 -15.89
C ILE A 329 -30.69 7.34 -16.89
N PRO A 330 -30.07 7.34 -18.08
CA PRO A 330 -30.36 8.33 -19.11
C PRO A 330 -31.81 8.18 -19.64
N PRO A 331 -32.50 9.26 -20.03
CA PRO A 331 -33.94 9.24 -20.33
C PRO A 331 -34.41 8.43 -21.55
N ASN A 332 -33.53 7.75 -22.30
CA ASN A 332 -33.86 7.16 -23.61
C ASN A 332 -33.66 5.64 -23.70
N ALA A 333 -33.79 4.90 -22.60
CA ALA A 333 -33.82 3.43 -22.62
C ALA A 333 -35.16 2.88 -22.13
N MET A 334 -36.27 3.39 -22.68
CA MET A 334 -37.57 2.70 -22.72
C MET A 334 -38.31 3.11 -24.00
N LYS A 335 -38.00 2.41 -25.10
CA LYS A 335 -38.94 2.07 -26.17
C LYS A 335 -38.61 0.68 -26.65
#